data_AF-A0A6C0W7B5-F1
#
_entry.id   AF-A0A6C0W7B5-F1
#
_cell.length_a   1.000
_cell.length_b   1.000
_cell.length_c   1.000
_cell.angle_alpha   90.00
_cell.angle_beta   90.00
_cell.angle_gamma   90.00
#
_symmetry.space_group_name_H-M   'P 1'
#
loop_
_entity.id
_entity.type
_entity.pdbx_description
1 polymer ?
#
loop_
_entity_poly.entity_id
_entity_poly.type
_entity_poly.pdbx_seq_one_letter_code
_entity_poly.pdbx_strand_id
1 'polypeptide(L)'
;MNIGLKSYILNKIKDTNLGQKNIILQPFNYFYSIFCYIKNYIIILSLYFYLLIFYNLASKNNLSPKFSNGVEKGRDPYNNCYRFYNTKYKLYLPNKTIHTRNYYNPLYLSNPKYQNQIIPNSSIINRTFHSNCRAINRIGPHNLDVISIIFGLLLGDGYMQKISGEGVRIYIKQNIIHKEYLFSLYEFFLYRGYCNKLKPRKYTLIIKDLDKEIYGYEFNTYTFRNLVWIYKLFYKKGNKIIQLKIEKYITPLSLAIWISADGSWTGGGVRIYSYTLTLREIGILVDILINKFNLDCTIEKVNMKNKYSIYIKPNSISNLRFLILPHIHKSMYYKLGLV
;
A
#
# COMPACT_ATOMS: atom_id res chain seq x y z
N MET A 1 -58.01 -3.64 14.88
CA MET A 1 -57.43 -3.28 16.19
C MET A 1 -55.89 -3.12 16.20
N ASN A 2 -55.18 -3.13 15.04
CA ASN A 2 -53.70 -3.12 14.98
C ASN A 2 -53.05 -1.77 14.58
N ILE A 3 -53.81 -0.72 14.33
CA ILE A 3 -53.27 0.60 13.91
C ILE A 3 -52.86 1.45 15.13
N GLY A 4 -53.49 1.25 16.30
CA GLY A 4 -53.22 2.04 17.51
C GLY A 4 -51.87 1.77 18.16
N LEU A 5 -51.39 0.52 18.16
CA LEU A 5 -50.17 0.14 18.88
C LEU A 5 -48.90 0.72 18.24
N LYS A 6 -48.83 0.71 16.90
CA LYS A 6 -47.67 1.22 16.15
C LYS A 6 -47.56 2.75 16.29
N SER A 7 -48.69 3.45 16.24
CA SER A 7 -48.80 4.89 16.49
C SER A 7 -48.36 5.25 17.92
N TYR A 8 -48.82 4.50 18.91
CA TYR A 8 -48.50 4.71 20.31
C TYR A 8 -47.01 4.50 20.62
N ILE A 9 -46.41 3.41 20.11
CA ILE A 9 -44.98 3.12 20.28
C ILE A 9 -44.12 4.19 19.61
N LEU A 10 -44.48 4.65 18.42
CA LEU A 10 -43.76 5.72 17.72
C LEU A 10 -43.80 7.04 18.50
N ASN A 11 -44.96 7.43 19.05
CA ASN A 11 -45.05 8.63 19.88
C ASN A 11 -44.23 8.50 21.16
N LYS A 12 -44.24 7.33 21.81
CA LYS A 12 -43.44 7.09 23.02
C LYS A 12 -41.92 7.14 22.76
N ILE A 13 -41.47 6.73 21.57
CA ILE A 13 -40.05 6.82 21.17
C ILE A 13 -39.66 8.28 20.90
N LYS A 14 -40.53 9.07 20.27
CA LYS A 14 -40.29 10.51 19.99
C LYS A 14 -40.10 11.34 21.27
N ASP A 15 -40.76 10.96 22.36
CA ASP A 15 -40.67 11.66 23.65
C ASP A 15 -39.42 11.28 24.49
N THR A 16 -38.64 10.29 24.04
CA THR A 16 -37.36 9.97 24.70
C THR A 16 -36.25 10.92 24.22
N ASN A 17 -35.31 11.27 25.11
CA ASN A 17 -34.11 12.03 24.77
C ASN A 17 -33.30 11.42 23.59
N LEU A 18 -33.35 10.09 23.43
CA LEU A 18 -32.73 9.37 22.34
C LEU A 18 -33.47 9.58 21.00
N GLY A 19 -34.81 9.55 21.03
CA GLY A 19 -35.67 9.82 19.89
C GLY A 19 -35.55 11.27 19.41
N GLN A 20 -35.55 12.24 20.32
CA GLN A 20 -35.35 13.66 19.99
C GLN A 20 -33.98 13.93 19.37
N LYS A 21 -32.89 13.33 19.91
CA LYS A 21 -31.55 13.41 19.31
C LYS A 21 -31.51 12.82 17.90
N ASN A 22 -32.14 11.67 17.67
CA ASN A 22 -32.16 11.03 16.36
C ASN A 22 -32.99 11.82 15.32
N ILE A 23 -34.07 12.47 15.73
CA ILE A 23 -34.87 13.36 14.86
C ILE A 23 -34.07 14.59 14.42
N ILE A 24 -33.15 15.09 15.25
CA ILE A 24 -32.29 16.24 14.92
C ILE A 24 -31.04 15.80 14.12
N LEU A 25 -30.51 14.61 14.38
CA LEU A 25 -29.32 14.07 13.68
C LEU A 25 -29.61 13.65 12.23
N GLN A 26 -30.82 13.18 11.93
CA GLN A 26 -31.21 12.79 10.56
C GLN A 26 -31.17 13.95 9.55
N PRO A 27 -31.81 15.11 9.80
CA PRO A 27 -31.69 16.25 8.90
C PRO A 27 -30.26 16.79 8.86
N PHE A 28 -29.53 16.79 9.99
CA PHE A 28 -28.11 17.22 9.99
C PHE A 28 -27.23 16.35 9.08
N ASN A 29 -27.35 15.02 9.15
CA ASN A 29 -26.62 14.11 8.27
C ASN A 29 -27.04 14.25 6.80
N TYR A 30 -28.32 14.51 6.54
CA TYR A 30 -28.81 14.79 5.20
C TYR A 30 -28.21 16.09 4.63
N PHE A 31 -28.26 17.19 5.37
CA PHE A 31 -27.64 18.46 4.95
C PHE A 31 -26.11 18.37 4.82
N TYR A 32 -25.45 17.61 5.70
CA TYR A 32 -24.02 17.34 5.61
C TYR A 32 -23.66 16.56 4.34
N SER A 33 -24.47 15.56 3.97
CA SER A 33 -24.28 14.80 2.74
C SER A 33 -24.44 15.67 1.48
N ILE A 34 -25.44 16.57 1.47
CA ILE A 34 -25.64 17.54 0.38
C ILE A 34 -24.46 18.51 0.31
N PHE A 35 -23.99 19.02 1.45
CA PHE A 35 -22.83 19.92 1.50
C PHE A 35 -21.55 19.24 0.97
N CYS A 36 -21.30 17.98 1.34
CA CYS A 36 -20.20 17.19 0.80
C CYS A 36 -20.33 16.96 -0.71
N TYR A 37 -21.55 16.72 -1.20
CA TYR A 37 -21.81 16.54 -2.63
C TYR A 37 -21.54 17.84 -3.43
N ILE A 38 -22.03 18.98 -2.94
CA ILE A 38 -21.78 20.30 -3.56
C ILE A 38 -20.28 20.62 -3.55
N LYS A 39 -19.57 20.35 -2.45
CA LYS A 39 -18.12 20.57 -2.35
C LYS A 39 -17.35 19.72 -3.37
N ASN A 40 -17.71 18.45 -3.54
CA ASN A 40 -17.11 17.58 -4.56
C ASN A 40 -17.43 18.08 -5.98
N TYR A 41 -18.65 18.57 -6.22
CA TYR A 41 -19.04 19.12 -7.52
C TYR A 41 -18.22 20.37 -7.87
N ILE A 42 -17.99 21.29 -6.91
CA ILE A 42 -17.12 22.47 -7.10
C ILE A 42 -15.67 22.08 -7.38
N ILE A 43 -15.16 21.02 -6.75
CA ILE A 43 -13.80 20.50 -7.01
C ILE A 43 -13.72 19.93 -8.43
N ILE A 44 -14.72 19.18 -8.88
CA ILE A 44 -14.77 18.64 -10.25
C ILE A 44 -14.87 19.78 -11.27
N LEU A 45 -15.69 20.81 -11.01
CA LEU A 45 -15.80 21.97 -11.88
C LEU A 45 -14.47 22.75 -11.98
N SER A 46 -13.76 22.93 -10.86
CA SER A 46 -12.47 23.62 -10.86
C SER A 46 -11.37 22.82 -11.58
N LEU A 47 -11.37 21.49 -11.46
CA LEU A 47 -10.49 20.60 -12.24
C LEU A 47 -10.82 20.66 -13.74
N TYR A 48 -12.10 20.70 -14.11
CA TYR A 48 -12.52 20.85 -15.50
C TYR A 48 -12.07 22.19 -16.10
N PHE A 49 -12.25 23.29 -15.37
CA PHE A 49 -11.74 24.61 -15.78
C PHE A 49 -10.21 24.63 -15.92
N TYR A 50 -9.49 23.98 -14.99
CA TYR A 50 -8.03 23.89 -15.06
C TYR A 50 -7.56 23.10 -16.29
N LEU A 51 -8.23 21.99 -16.61
CA LEU A 51 -7.99 21.21 -17.83
C LEU A 51 -8.30 22.01 -19.10
N LEU A 52 -9.37 22.79 -19.10
CA LEU A 52 -9.76 23.65 -20.23
C LEU A 52 -8.73 24.76 -20.49
N ILE A 53 -8.24 25.40 -19.41
CA ILE A 53 -7.16 26.40 -19.48
C ILE A 53 -5.88 25.75 -20.01
N PHE A 54 -5.54 24.55 -19.52
CA PHE A 54 -4.33 23.83 -19.94
C PHE A 54 -4.40 23.41 -21.41
N TYR A 55 -5.56 22.94 -21.88
CA TYR A 55 -5.78 22.58 -23.28
C TYR A 55 -5.66 23.79 -24.21
N ASN A 56 -6.22 24.93 -23.83
CA ASN A 56 -6.09 26.19 -24.58
C ASN A 56 -4.66 26.73 -24.61
N LEU A 57 -3.89 26.56 -23.53
CA LEU A 57 -2.47 26.91 -23.47
C LEU A 57 -1.58 25.96 -24.29
N ALA A 58 -1.92 24.67 -24.33
CA ALA A 58 -1.22 23.67 -25.12
C ALA A 58 -1.47 23.84 -26.63
N SER A 59 -2.70 24.17 -27.03
CA SER A 59 -3.08 24.45 -28.42
C SER A 59 -2.32 25.67 -29.01
N LYS A 60 -1.98 26.67 -28.19
CA LYS A 60 -1.25 27.87 -28.65
C LYS A 60 0.27 27.67 -28.86
N ASN A 61 0.85 26.57 -28.38
CA ASN A 61 2.30 26.36 -28.41
C ASN A 61 2.68 25.13 -29.27
N ASN A 62 2.60 25.27 -30.59
CA ASN A 62 3.14 24.29 -31.55
C ASN A 62 4.66 24.14 -31.37
N LEU A 63 5.12 23.15 -30.59
CA LEU A 63 6.54 22.80 -30.46
C LEU A 63 6.73 21.28 -30.56
N SER A 64 7.13 20.83 -31.75
CA SER A 64 7.70 19.50 -31.99
C SER A 64 9.06 19.35 -31.29
N PRO A 65 9.38 18.24 -30.59
CA PRO A 65 10.65 18.12 -29.89
C PRO A 65 11.77 17.59 -30.80
N LYS A 66 12.85 18.38 -30.98
CA LYS A 66 14.17 17.86 -31.35
C LYS A 66 14.92 17.43 -30.08
N PHE A 67 15.46 16.21 -30.09
CA PHE A 67 16.30 15.66 -29.02
C PHE A 67 17.77 16.10 -29.21
N SER A 68 18.43 16.48 -28.10
CA SER A 68 19.89 16.55 -28.03
C SER A 68 20.36 15.94 -26.71
N ASN A 69 21.24 14.95 -26.81
CA ASN A 69 21.90 14.25 -25.70
C ASN A 69 22.99 15.13 -25.07
N GLY A 70 22.98 15.28 -23.75
CA GLY A 70 24.08 15.85 -22.97
C GLY A 70 24.00 15.40 -21.51
N VAL A 71 25.03 14.67 -21.06
CA VAL A 71 25.18 14.18 -19.67
C VAL A 71 26.30 14.98 -19.01
N GLU A 72 26.00 15.80 -18.01
CA GLU A 72 27.01 16.38 -17.13
C GLU A 72 27.07 15.62 -15.79
N LYS A 73 28.25 15.10 -15.46
CA LYS A 73 28.57 14.46 -14.16
C LYS A 73 29.28 15.48 -13.26
N GLY A 74 28.57 16.05 -12.29
CA GLY A 74 29.17 16.78 -11.16
C GLY A 74 29.31 15.90 -9.91
N ARG A 75 30.48 15.92 -9.25
CA ARG A 75 30.70 15.40 -7.88
C ARG A 75 30.36 16.52 -6.89
N ASP A 76 29.52 16.23 -5.91
CA ASP A 76 29.17 17.16 -4.83
C ASP A 76 29.97 16.78 -3.55
N PRO A 77 30.75 17.69 -2.93
CA PRO A 77 31.61 17.35 -1.79
C PRO A 77 30.90 17.25 -0.43
N TYR A 78 29.60 17.55 -0.33
CA TYR A 78 28.90 17.56 0.96
C TYR A 78 27.75 16.55 1.02
N ASN A 79 27.88 15.62 1.97
CA ASN A 79 26.94 14.55 2.32
C ASN A 79 25.51 15.06 2.58
N ASN A 80 24.71 15.20 1.54
CA ASN A 80 23.25 15.19 1.62
C ASN A 80 22.71 14.24 0.54
N CYS A 81 22.13 13.12 0.99
CA CYS A 81 21.86 11.90 0.21
C CYS A 81 20.71 11.99 -0.81
N TYR A 82 20.50 13.14 -1.47
CA TYR A 82 19.44 13.33 -2.44
C TYR A 82 20.00 13.78 -3.78
N ARG A 83 19.85 12.97 -4.83
CA ARG A 83 19.97 13.43 -6.21
C ARG A 83 18.57 13.55 -6.78
N PHE A 84 18.18 14.78 -7.10
CA PHE A 84 16.97 15.05 -7.86
C PHE A 84 17.33 14.95 -9.35
N TYR A 85 16.56 14.18 -10.11
CA TYR A 85 16.54 14.29 -11.56
C TYR A 85 15.28 15.08 -11.93
N ASN A 86 15.45 16.34 -12.32
CA ASN A 86 14.37 17.20 -12.77
C ASN A 86 14.48 17.38 -14.29
N THR A 87 13.55 16.82 -15.07
CA THR A 87 13.45 17.12 -16.50
C THR A 87 12.56 18.35 -16.70
N LYS A 88 13.22 19.49 -16.98
CA LYS A 88 12.73 20.79 -17.52
C LYS A 88 11.66 21.55 -16.71
N TYR A 89 12.04 22.72 -16.17
CA TYR A 89 11.72 24.06 -16.71
C TYR A 89 12.78 25.07 -16.19
N LYS A 90 13.45 25.79 -17.10
CA LYS A 90 14.32 26.94 -16.79
C LYS A 90 13.42 28.16 -16.64
N LEU A 91 13.42 28.82 -15.49
CA LEU A 91 12.88 30.18 -15.35
C LEU A 91 14.01 31.09 -14.89
N TYR A 92 14.19 32.16 -15.67
CA TYR A 92 15.18 33.21 -15.48
C TYR A 92 14.89 33.99 -14.17
N LEU A 93 15.94 34.26 -13.39
CA LEU A 93 15.91 35.18 -12.25
C LEU A 93 16.35 36.57 -12.74
N PRO A 94 15.62 37.66 -12.45
CA PRO A 94 16.21 38.98 -12.46
C PRO A 94 16.98 39.20 -11.15
N ASN A 95 18.21 39.69 -11.29
CA ASN A 95 19.14 40.04 -10.23
C ASN A 95 18.52 41.01 -9.20
N LYS A 96 18.64 40.67 -7.91
CA LYS A 96 19.14 41.60 -6.89
C LYS A 96 19.66 40.83 -5.68
N THR A 97 20.94 41.05 -5.42
CA THR A 97 21.75 40.61 -4.29
C THR A 97 21.09 40.87 -2.94
N ILE A 98 21.02 39.84 -2.08
CA ILE A 98 21.22 39.91 -0.62
C ILE A 98 21.65 38.51 -0.16
N HIS A 99 22.78 38.46 0.54
CA HIS A 99 23.29 37.27 1.21
C HIS A 99 22.40 36.88 2.42
N THR A 100 22.34 35.57 2.66
CA THR A 100 21.81 34.85 3.84
C THR A 100 20.32 34.46 3.87
N ARG A 101 20.14 33.18 4.24
CA ARG A 101 18.99 32.52 4.89
C ARG A 101 17.77 32.15 4.03
N ASN A 102 17.53 30.83 4.04
CA ASN A 102 16.22 30.18 3.99
C ASN A 102 15.42 30.25 2.67
N TYR A 103 15.75 29.37 1.73
CA TYR A 103 14.74 28.80 0.83
C TYR A 103 14.32 27.41 1.36
N TYR A 104 13.59 27.43 2.48
CA TYR A 104 12.85 26.27 2.95
C TYR A 104 11.56 26.15 2.15
N ASN A 105 11.37 25.01 1.51
CA ASN A 105 10.05 24.56 1.09
C ASN A 105 9.22 24.28 2.38
N PRO A 106 7.97 24.76 2.54
CA PRO A 106 7.30 24.85 3.85
C PRO A 106 6.82 23.54 4.50
N LEU A 107 7.28 22.35 4.06
CA LEU A 107 6.79 21.07 4.57
C LEU A 107 7.82 20.20 5.29
N TYR A 108 9.04 20.69 5.48
CA TYR A 108 10.07 19.92 6.19
C TYR A 108 10.89 20.82 7.12
N LEU A 109 10.28 21.23 8.22
CA LEU A 109 11.00 21.65 9.41
C LEU A 109 11.03 20.49 10.42
N SER A 110 12.23 19.90 10.51
CA SER A 110 12.87 19.37 11.71
C SER A 110 11.98 19.26 12.96
N ASN A 111 11.10 18.27 12.98
CA ASN A 111 10.41 17.86 14.19
C ASN A 111 10.47 16.32 14.25
N PRO A 112 11.07 15.70 15.28
CA PRO A 112 11.16 14.24 15.39
C PRO A 112 9.78 13.54 15.42
N LYS A 113 8.69 14.29 15.56
CA LYS A 113 7.31 13.81 15.42
C LYS A 113 6.87 13.45 13.99
N TYR A 114 7.55 13.89 12.92
CA TYR A 114 7.08 13.72 11.53
C TYR A 114 7.84 12.71 10.66
N GLN A 115 8.70 11.85 11.24
CA GLN A 115 9.49 10.86 10.48
C GLN A 115 8.67 9.78 9.74
N ASN A 116 7.36 9.69 9.93
CA ASN A 116 6.51 8.61 9.40
C ASN A 116 5.41 9.07 8.41
N GLN A 117 5.58 10.19 7.72
CA GLN A 117 4.55 10.66 6.79
C GLN A 117 4.51 9.80 5.52
N ILE A 118 3.39 9.09 5.32
CA ILE A 118 3.03 8.41 4.08
C ILE A 118 2.48 9.46 3.12
N ILE A 119 3.02 9.52 1.89
CA ILE A 119 2.57 10.49 0.89
C ILE A 119 1.53 9.82 -0.02
N PRO A 120 0.32 10.39 -0.17
CA PRO A 120 -0.64 9.96 -1.19
C PRO A 120 -0.12 10.28 -2.59
N ASN A 121 -0.61 9.55 -3.61
CA ASN A 121 -0.08 9.62 -4.98
C ASN A 121 0.06 11.06 -5.50
N SER A 122 1.29 11.57 -5.48
CA SER A 122 1.72 12.68 -6.31
C SER A 122 2.65 12.08 -7.35
N SER A 123 2.31 12.35 -8.62
CA SER A 123 3.03 11.97 -9.84
C SER A 123 4.51 11.66 -9.61
N ILE A 124 4.86 10.37 -9.71
CA ILE A 124 6.21 9.82 -9.99
C ILE A 124 7.34 10.71 -9.47
N ILE A 125 7.43 10.90 -8.16
CA ILE A 125 8.71 11.31 -7.58
C ILE A 125 9.55 10.04 -7.51
N ASN A 126 10.35 9.78 -8.56
CA ASN A 126 11.38 8.75 -8.56
C ASN A 126 12.45 9.11 -7.51
N ARG A 127 12.16 8.86 -6.23
CA ARG A 127 13.15 8.96 -5.16
C ARG A 127 14.01 7.72 -5.24
N THR A 128 15.08 7.80 -6.02
CA THR A 128 16.09 6.75 -6.01
C THR A 128 16.86 6.82 -4.71
N PHE A 129 16.69 5.84 -3.82
CA PHE A 129 17.60 5.71 -2.69
C PHE A 129 18.99 5.38 -3.23
N HIS A 130 19.99 6.15 -2.81
CA HIS A 130 21.34 5.98 -3.34
C HIS A 130 21.89 4.59 -2.93
N SER A 131 22.40 3.83 -3.88
CA SER A 131 22.94 2.49 -3.61
C SER A 131 24.14 2.54 -2.66
N ASN A 132 24.91 3.63 -2.68
CA ASN A 132 26.14 3.78 -1.90
C ASN A 132 25.93 4.63 -0.63
N CYS A 133 24.72 4.68 -0.07
CA CYS A 133 24.51 5.30 1.24
C CYS A 133 24.14 4.28 2.33
N ARG A 134 24.66 4.52 3.53
CA ARG A 134 24.42 3.68 4.72
C ARG A 134 22.93 3.62 5.04
N ALA A 135 22.48 2.53 5.68
CA ALA A 135 21.05 2.33 6.00
C ALA A 135 20.45 3.46 6.82
N ILE A 136 21.24 4.02 7.75
CA ILE A 136 20.86 5.16 8.58
C ILE A 136 20.58 6.44 7.77
N ASN A 137 21.20 6.59 6.61
CA ASN A 137 21.03 7.74 5.72
C ASN A 137 19.96 7.49 4.64
N ARG A 138 19.46 6.27 4.49
CA ARG A 138 18.33 5.94 3.61
C ARG A 138 17.02 6.28 4.30
N ILE A 139 16.81 7.58 4.44
CA ILE A 139 15.64 8.19 5.07
C ILE A 139 14.75 8.74 3.94
N GLY A 140 13.47 8.40 3.97
CA GLY A 140 12.49 9.06 3.13
C GLY A 140 11.08 8.79 3.61
N PRO A 141 10.13 9.69 3.34
CA PRO A 141 8.73 9.29 3.33
C PRO A 141 8.57 8.22 2.23
N HIS A 142 7.98 7.09 2.60
CA HIS A 142 7.76 5.98 1.69
C HIS A 142 6.43 6.19 0.94
N ASN A 143 6.43 5.85 -0.35
CA ASN A 143 5.21 5.83 -1.15
C ASN A 143 4.22 4.80 -0.56
N LEU A 144 2.93 5.14 -0.54
CA LEU A 144 1.88 4.28 0.03
C LEU A 144 1.82 2.91 -0.63
N ASP A 145 2.07 2.79 -1.94
CA ASP A 145 2.09 1.51 -2.64
C ASP A 145 3.22 0.63 -2.13
N VAL A 146 4.39 1.22 -1.85
CA VAL A 146 5.51 0.47 -1.28
C VAL A 146 5.15 -0.07 0.09
N ILE A 147 4.56 0.78 0.94
CA ILE A 147 4.06 0.34 2.25
C ILE A 147 3.00 -0.76 2.08
N SER A 148 2.08 -0.61 1.13
CA SER A 148 1.02 -1.57 0.85
C SER A 148 1.57 -2.94 0.45
N ILE A 149 2.53 -2.98 -0.49
CA ILE A 149 3.19 -4.21 -0.90
C ILE A 149 3.96 -4.83 0.26
N ILE A 150 4.70 -4.04 1.06
CA ILE A 150 5.41 -4.56 2.23
C ILE A 150 4.42 -5.20 3.21
N PHE A 151 3.28 -4.57 3.49
CA PHE A 151 2.26 -5.12 4.38
C PHE A 151 1.64 -6.40 3.81
N GLY A 152 1.30 -6.44 2.52
CA GLY A 152 0.80 -7.64 1.86
C GLY A 152 1.81 -8.80 1.89
N LEU A 153 3.09 -8.50 1.63
CA LEU A 153 4.18 -9.47 1.74
C LEU A 153 4.30 -10.02 3.16
N LEU A 154 4.24 -9.15 4.17
CA LEU A 154 4.36 -9.57 5.57
C LEU A 154 3.16 -10.34 6.09
N LEU A 155 1.96 -10.11 5.53
CA LEU A 155 0.79 -10.94 5.81
C LEU A 155 0.93 -12.34 5.20
N GLY A 156 1.62 -12.47 4.06
CA GLY A 156 1.93 -13.76 3.43
C GLY A 156 3.37 -14.24 3.60
N ASP A 157 3.93 -14.75 2.49
CA ASP A 157 5.25 -15.40 2.41
C ASP A 157 6.47 -14.50 2.64
N GLY A 158 6.30 -13.19 2.61
CA GLY A 158 7.39 -12.25 2.81
C GLY A 158 7.89 -12.22 4.25
N TYR A 159 9.18 -11.93 4.42
CA TYR A 159 9.75 -11.66 5.72
C TYR A 159 10.64 -10.43 5.74
N MET A 160 10.64 -9.73 6.87
CA MET A 160 11.59 -8.66 7.14
C MET A 160 12.75 -9.19 7.96
N GLN A 161 13.97 -9.01 7.46
CA GLN A 161 15.18 -9.33 8.19
C GLN A 161 15.70 -8.09 8.92
N LYS A 162 15.86 -8.19 10.24
CA LYS A 162 16.57 -7.18 11.03
C LYS A 162 18.08 -7.35 10.85
N ILE A 163 18.73 -6.29 10.38
CA ILE A 163 20.19 -6.21 10.31
C ILE A 163 20.65 -5.44 11.54
N SER A 164 21.39 -6.13 12.42
CA SER A 164 21.86 -5.58 13.69
C SER A 164 22.62 -4.27 13.45
N GLY A 165 22.36 -3.26 14.29
CA GLY A 165 23.02 -1.96 14.17
C GLY A 165 22.62 -1.10 12.96
N GLU A 166 21.83 -1.61 12.00
CA GLU A 166 21.56 -0.90 10.73
C GLU A 166 20.07 -0.62 10.46
N GLY A 167 19.20 -1.62 10.52
CA GLY A 167 17.81 -1.44 10.12
C GLY A 167 17.15 -2.75 9.70
N VAL A 168 16.25 -2.68 8.72
CA VAL A 168 15.52 -3.83 8.23
C VAL A 168 15.50 -3.89 6.71
N ARG A 169 15.55 -5.08 6.13
CA ARG A 169 15.32 -5.29 4.69
C ARG A 169 14.16 -6.24 4.49
N ILE A 170 13.42 -6.09 3.40
CA ILE A 170 12.42 -7.06 2.98
C ILE A 170 13.14 -8.10 2.12
N TYR A 171 12.92 -9.37 2.44
CA TYR A 171 13.42 -10.48 1.66
C TYR A 171 12.23 -11.23 1.06
N ILE A 172 12.33 -11.50 -0.24
CA ILE A 172 11.27 -12.09 -1.04
C ILE A 172 11.87 -13.30 -1.74
N LYS A 173 11.21 -14.45 -1.57
CA LYS A 173 11.64 -15.74 -2.11
C LYS A 173 10.41 -16.47 -2.61
N GLN A 174 10.49 -17.02 -3.82
CA GLN A 174 9.39 -17.75 -4.43
C GLN A 174 9.91 -18.95 -5.23
N ASN A 175 9.09 -19.99 -5.31
CA ASN A 175 9.32 -21.14 -6.16
C ASN A 175 9.32 -20.74 -7.65
N ILE A 176 9.97 -21.52 -8.52
CA ILE A 176 10.01 -21.33 -9.97
C ILE A 176 8.62 -21.13 -10.58
N ILE A 177 7.59 -21.81 -10.07
CA ILE A 177 6.19 -21.66 -10.55
C ILE A 177 5.61 -20.26 -10.36
N HIS A 178 6.24 -19.42 -9.53
CA HIS A 178 5.82 -18.04 -9.25
C HIS A 178 6.90 -17.03 -9.66
N LYS A 179 7.77 -17.42 -10.61
CA LYS A 179 8.85 -16.57 -11.11
C LYS A 179 8.33 -15.24 -11.64
N GLU A 180 7.32 -15.25 -12.50
CA GLU A 180 6.80 -14.03 -13.13
C GLU A 180 6.27 -13.05 -12.07
N TYR A 181 5.57 -13.57 -11.07
CA TYR A 181 5.11 -12.76 -9.93
C TYR A 181 6.28 -12.17 -9.13
N LEU A 182 7.29 -12.97 -8.78
CA LEU A 182 8.46 -12.47 -8.07
C LEU A 182 9.22 -11.41 -8.87
N PHE A 183 9.36 -11.59 -10.18
CA PHE A 183 10.01 -10.63 -11.05
C PHE A 183 9.22 -9.32 -11.16
N SER A 184 7.88 -9.38 -11.16
CA SER A 184 7.04 -8.17 -11.11
C SER A 184 7.26 -7.37 -9.82
N LEU A 185 7.41 -8.05 -8.67
CA LEU A 185 7.74 -7.40 -7.40
C LEU A 185 9.15 -6.80 -7.44
N TYR A 186 10.11 -7.52 -8.03
CA TYR A 186 11.47 -7.02 -8.21
C TYR A 186 11.48 -5.72 -9.02
N GLU A 187 10.81 -5.70 -10.16
CA GLU A 187 10.68 -4.51 -11.00
C GLU A 187 10.01 -3.36 -10.26
N PHE A 188 8.92 -3.64 -9.53
CA PHE A 188 8.23 -2.64 -8.71
C PHE A 188 9.17 -1.95 -7.72
N PHE A 189 9.99 -2.72 -6.99
CA PHE A 189 10.95 -2.19 -6.03
C PHE A 189 12.15 -1.53 -6.72
N LEU A 190 12.62 -2.08 -7.84
CA LEU A 190 13.75 -1.57 -8.61
C LEU A 190 13.47 -0.17 -9.15
N TYR A 191 12.34 0.01 -9.84
CA TYR A 191 11.95 1.30 -10.42
C TYR A 191 11.74 2.38 -9.35
N ARG A 192 11.44 1.99 -8.12
CA ARG A 192 11.29 2.90 -6.96
C ARG A 192 12.56 3.04 -6.13
N GLY A 193 13.68 2.46 -6.57
CA GLY A 193 14.99 2.60 -5.93
C GLY A 193 15.18 1.81 -4.63
N TYR A 194 14.40 0.74 -4.39
CA TYR A 194 14.47 -0.03 -3.14
C TYR A 194 15.42 -1.22 -3.19
N CYS A 195 15.88 -1.65 -4.37
CA CYS A 195 16.80 -2.79 -4.52
C CYS A 195 17.86 -2.50 -5.59
N ASN A 196 18.87 -3.37 -5.63
CA ASN A 196 19.95 -3.28 -6.61
C ASN A 196 19.48 -3.74 -8.00
N LYS A 197 20.15 -3.25 -9.04
CA LYS A 197 19.96 -3.64 -10.45
C LYS A 197 20.39 -5.09 -10.76
N LEU A 198 20.92 -5.81 -9.77
CA LEU A 198 21.16 -7.24 -9.90
C LEU A 198 19.81 -7.97 -9.98
N LYS A 199 19.67 -8.81 -11.00
CA LYS A 199 18.48 -9.64 -11.19
C LYS A 199 18.27 -10.57 -9.98
N PRO A 200 17.02 -10.97 -9.69
CA PRO A 200 16.75 -11.96 -8.65
C PRO A 200 17.63 -13.21 -8.80
N ARG A 201 18.22 -13.64 -7.69
CA ARG A 201 19.14 -14.76 -7.62
C ARG A 201 18.36 -16.07 -7.72
N LYS A 202 18.81 -17.01 -8.55
CA LYS A 202 18.30 -18.39 -8.55
C LYS A 202 18.84 -19.13 -7.32
N TYR A 203 17.98 -19.88 -6.64
CA TYR A 203 18.37 -20.79 -5.56
C TYR A 203 17.92 -22.22 -5.88
N THR A 204 18.60 -23.19 -5.27
CA THR A 204 18.24 -24.60 -5.26
C THR A 204 18.03 -25.05 -3.82
N LEU A 205 16.96 -25.78 -3.56
CA LEU A 205 16.69 -26.49 -2.31
C LEU A 205 16.68 -27.98 -2.62
N ILE A 206 17.54 -28.74 -1.94
CA ILE A 206 17.58 -30.20 -2.04
C ILE A 206 16.80 -30.75 -0.85
N ILE A 207 15.67 -31.41 -1.13
CA ILE A 207 14.92 -32.14 -0.09
C ILE A 207 15.52 -33.55 -0.02
N LYS A 208 16.42 -33.74 0.94
CA LYS A 208 17.19 -34.99 1.10
C LYS A 208 16.32 -36.24 1.17
N ASP A 209 15.13 -36.12 1.76
CA ASP A 209 14.25 -37.27 2.01
C ASP A 209 13.43 -37.69 0.77
N LEU A 210 13.39 -36.87 -0.29
CA LEU A 210 12.56 -37.10 -1.48
C LEU A 210 13.36 -37.12 -2.79
N ASP A 211 14.70 -37.01 -2.70
CA ASP A 211 15.62 -36.83 -3.83
C ASP A 211 15.11 -35.81 -4.86
N LYS A 212 14.51 -34.72 -4.34
CA LYS A 212 13.82 -33.72 -5.15
C LYS A 212 14.53 -32.39 -5.04
N GLU A 213 14.98 -31.90 -6.18
CA GLU A 213 15.48 -30.54 -6.32
C GLU A 213 14.34 -29.57 -6.63
N ILE A 214 14.20 -28.55 -5.78
CA ILE A 214 13.27 -27.45 -5.99
C ILE A 214 14.09 -26.19 -6.28
N TYR A 215 13.80 -25.57 -7.41
CA TYR A 215 14.41 -24.28 -7.76
C TYR A 215 13.44 -23.13 -7.49
N GLY A 216 14.00 -21.96 -7.27
CA GLY A 216 13.23 -20.72 -7.21
C GLY A 216 14.11 -19.50 -7.35
N TYR A 217 13.52 -18.35 -7.09
CA TYR A 217 14.20 -17.07 -7.15
C TYR A 217 14.03 -16.29 -5.86
N GLU A 218 14.99 -15.42 -5.58
CA GLU A 218 14.95 -14.53 -4.43
C GLU A 218 15.61 -13.19 -4.71
N PHE A 219 15.16 -12.16 -4.01
CA PHE A 219 15.84 -10.89 -3.92
C PHE A 219 15.52 -10.21 -2.59
N ASN A 220 16.30 -9.19 -2.27
CA ASN A 220 16.04 -8.35 -1.11
C ASN A 220 16.11 -6.88 -1.45
N THR A 221 15.37 -6.08 -0.71
CA THR A 221 15.55 -4.63 -0.73
C THR A 221 16.88 -4.27 -0.06
N TYR A 222 17.32 -3.03 -0.24
CA TYR A 222 18.31 -2.43 0.64
C TYR A 222 17.79 -2.38 2.09
N THR A 223 18.70 -2.19 3.05
CA THR A 223 18.37 -2.13 4.50
C THR A 223 17.91 -0.74 4.91
N PHE A 224 16.68 -0.55 5.34
CA PHE A 224 16.13 0.75 5.72
C PHE A 224 15.97 0.86 7.24
N ARG A 225 16.54 1.90 7.85
CA ARG A 225 16.36 2.16 9.29
C ARG A 225 14.96 2.71 9.59
N ASN A 226 14.43 3.54 8.71
CA ASN A 226 13.09 4.12 8.83
C ASN A 226 11.93 3.15 8.55
N LEU A 227 12.20 1.89 8.16
CA LEU A 227 11.19 0.83 8.08
C LEU A 227 11.12 -0.04 9.34
N VAL A 228 11.97 0.22 10.35
CA VAL A 228 11.99 -0.55 11.61
C VAL A 228 10.64 -0.51 12.34
N TRP A 229 9.84 0.55 12.16
CA TRP A 229 8.51 0.62 12.75
C TRP A 229 7.57 -0.46 12.20
N ILE A 230 7.66 -0.82 10.90
CA ILE A 230 6.88 -1.92 10.30
C ILE A 230 7.29 -3.24 10.94
N TYR A 231 8.60 -3.47 11.09
CA TYR A 231 9.11 -4.66 11.75
C TYR A 231 8.56 -4.81 13.18
N LYS A 232 8.48 -3.71 13.95
CA LYS A 232 7.89 -3.73 15.30
C LYS A 232 6.39 -4.03 15.33
N LEU A 233 5.66 -3.77 14.24
CA LEU A 233 4.25 -4.13 14.12
C LEU A 233 4.06 -5.63 13.86
N PHE A 234 4.94 -6.23 13.06
CA PHE A 234 4.82 -7.62 12.63
C PHE A 234 5.66 -8.62 13.42
N TYR A 235 6.62 -8.19 14.25
CA TYR A 235 7.53 -9.11 14.93
C TYR A 235 7.66 -8.82 16.42
N LYS A 236 7.47 -9.87 17.24
CA LYS A 236 7.73 -9.86 18.69
C LYS A 236 8.60 -11.05 19.06
N LYS A 237 9.77 -10.78 19.65
CA LYS A 237 10.79 -11.81 20.00
C LYS A 237 11.15 -12.74 18.81
N GLY A 238 11.22 -12.18 17.60
CA GLY A 238 11.55 -12.94 16.37
C GLY A 238 10.35 -13.64 15.72
N ASN A 239 9.22 -13.77 16.40
CA ASN A 239 8.02 -14.41 15.85
C ASN A 239 7.11 -13.39 15.16
N LYS A 240 6.55 -13.78 14.01
CA LYS A 240 5.57 -12.97 13.28
C LYS A 240 4.26 -12.92 14.08
N ILE A 241 3.70 -11.72 14.25
CA ILE A 241 2.45 -11.46 14.98
C ILE A 241 1.58 -10.47 14.22
N ILE A 242 0.27 -10.49 14.49
CA ILE A 242 -0.69 -9.51 13.95
C ILE A 242 -1.24 -8.64 15.08
N GLN A 243 -1.17 -7.32 14.90
CA GLN A 243 -1.66 -6.31 15.84
C GLN A 243 -2.78 -5.49 15.19
N LEU A 244 -3.80 -5.07 15.96
CA LEU A 244 -4.92 -4.23 15.46
C LEU A 244 -4.47 -2.99 14.68
N LYS A 245 -3.32 -2.41 15.03
CA LYS A 245 -2.78 -1.19 14.42
C LYS A 245 -2.42 -1.32 12.92
N ILE A 246 -2.43 -2.54 12.35
CA ILE A 246 -2.08 -2.74 10.94
C ILE A 246 -3.20 -2.33 9.98
N GLU A 247 -4.46 -2.28 10.42
CA GLU A 247 -5.64 -2.04 9.58
C GLU A 247 -5.48 -0.80 8.68
N LYS A 248 -4.95 0.30 9.21
CA LYS A 248 -4.72 1.55 8.47
C LYS A 248 -3.76 1.42 7.27
N TYR A 249 -2.98 0.35 7.20
CA TYR A 249 -2.00 0.10 6.14
C TYR A 249 -2.37 -1.06 5.22
N ILE A 250 -3.49 -1.75 5.49
CA ILE A 250 -4.03 -2.77 4.58
C ILE A 250 -4.88 -2.05 3.53
N THR A 251 -4.40 -2.00 2.29
CA THR A 251 -5.10 -1.41 1.13
C THR A 251 -5.54 -2.51 0.16
N PRO A 252 -6.32 -2.22 -0.90
CA PRO A 252 -6.61 -3.20 -1.94
C PRO A 252 -5.34 -3.79 -2.56
N LEU A 253 -4.28 -2.99 -2.72
CA LEU A 253 -2.97 -3.47 -3.15
C LEU A 253 -2.34 -4.43 -2.12
N SER A 254 -2.38 -4.12 -0.82
CA SER A 254 -1.89 -5.04 0.23
C SER A 254 -2.64 -6.38 0.18
N LEU A 255 -3.96 -6.33 -0.01
CA LEU A 255 -4.82 -7.52 -0.11
C LEU A 255 -4.50 -8.36 -1.35
N ALA A 256 -4.24 -7.72 -2.51
CA ALA A 256 -3.84 -8.39 -3.74
C ALA A 256 -2.53 -9.18 -3.55
N ILE A 257 -1.52 -8.55 -2.93
CA ILE A 257 -0.24 -9.20 -2.63
C ILE A 257 -0.40 -10.34 -1.63
N TRP A 258 -1.23 -10.15 -0.60
CA TRP A 258 -1.49 -11.19 0.39
C TRP A 258 -2.17 -12.43 -0.21
N ILE A 259 -3.23 -12.23 -1.01
CA ILE A 259 -3.91 -13.33 -1.73
C ILE A 259 -3.00 -14.00 -2.75
N SER A 260 -2.10 -13.24 -3.39
CA SER A 260 -1.12 -13.82 -4.33
C SER A 260 -0.20 -14.83 -3.65
N ALA A 261 0.18 -14.58 -2.39
CA ALA A 261 0.98 -15.52 -1.60
C ALA A 261 0.12 -16.69 -1.10
N ASP A 262 -0.86 -16.39 -0.24
CA ASP A 262 -1.49 -17.40 0.61
C ASP A 262 -2.91 -17.79 0.17
N GLY A 263 -3.44 -17.14 -0.86
CA GLY A 263 -4.75 -17.42 -1.41
C GLY A 263 -4.83 -18.78 -2.11
N SER A 264 -6.02 -19.34 -2.18
CA SER A 264 -6.33 -20.54 -2.93
C SER A 264 -7.79 -20.51 -3.36
N TRP A 265 -8.05 -20.80 -4.64
CA TRP A 265 -9.40 -20.89 -5.16
C TRP A 265 -10.07 -22.20 -4.70
N THR A 266 -11.31 -22.14 -4.24
CA THR A 266 -12.04 -23.31 -3.73
C THR A 266 -13.15 -23.81 -4.65
N GLY A 267 -13.26 -23.28 -5.87
CA GLY A 267 -14.36 -23.58 -6.80
C GLY A 267 -15.54 -22.59 -6.72
N GLY A 268 -15.66 -21.84 -5.62
CA GLY A 268 -16.66 -20.78 -5.48
C GLY A 268 -16.21 -19.61 -4.61
N GLY A 269 -15.18 -19.78 -3.77
CA GLY A 269 -14.64 -18.74 -2.90
C GLY A 269 -13.12 -18.74 -2.91
N VAL A 270 -12.53 -17.88 -2.07
CA VAL A 270 -11.08 -17.78 -1.90
C VAL A 270 -10.74 -18.12 -0.45
N ARG A 271 -9.91 -19.14 -0.25
CA ARG A 271 -9.35 -19.47 1.06
C ARG A 271 -7.96 -18.86 1.18
N ILE A 272 -7.68 -18.19 2.29
CA ILE A 272 -6.36 -17.65 2.63
C ILE A 272 -5.82 -18.48 3.80
N TYR A 273 -4.68 -19.12 3.58
CA TYR A 273 -4.01 -19.90 4.61
C TYR A 273 -3.10 -19.00 5.47
N SER A 274 -3.05 -19.26 6.78
CA SER A 274 -2.17 -18.50 7.68
C SER A 274 -1.68 -19.39 8.81
N TYR A 275 -0.82 -20.36 8.47
CA TYR A 275 -0.41 -21.42 9.39
C TYR A 275 0.38 -20.93 10.61
N THR A 276 0.98 -19.75 10.56
CA THR A 276 1.76 -19.18 11.66
C THR A 276 0.93 -18.35 12.63
N LEU A 277 -0.31 -17.98 12.27
CA LEU A 277 -1.14 -17.08 13.05
C LEU A 277 -2.03 -17.82 14.05
N THR A 278 -2.31 -17.17 15.16
CA THR A 278 -3.28 -17.63 16.16
C THR A 278 -4.72 -17.35 15.71
N LEU A 279 -5.69 -18.04 16.31
CA LEU A 279 -7.12 -17.79 16.03
C LEU A 279 -7.52 -16.33 16.30
N ARG A 280 -6.96 -15.71 17.34
CA ARG A 280 -7.19 -14.29 17.65
C ARG A 280 -6.69 -13.38 16.54
N GLU A 281 -5.50 -13.65 16.02
CA GLU A 281 -4.89 -12.87 14.94
C GLU A 281 -5.66 -13.02 13.63
N ILE A 282 -6.15 -14.24 13.34
CA ILE A 282 -7.04 -14.50 12.21
C ILE A 282 -8.36 -13.75 12.37
N GLY A 283 -8.93 -13.69 13.58
CA GLY A 283 -10.12 -12.87 13.88
C GLY A 283 -9.92 -11.40 13.54
N ILE A 284 -8.79 -10.80 13.93
CA ILE A 284 -8.45 -9.42 13.57
C ILE A 284 -8.45 -9.22 12.05
N LEU A 285 -7.89 -10.17 11.30
CA LEU A 285 -7.83 -10.06 9.84
C LEU A 285 -9.21 -10.21 9.19
N VAL A 286 -10.06 -11.11 9.71
CA VAL A 286 -11.45 -11.26 9.26
C VAL A 286 -12.24 -9.98 9.52
N ASP A 287 -12.10 -9.36 10.69
CA ASP A 287 -12.76 -8.09 11.01
C ASP A 287 -12.35 -6.98 10.03
N ILE A 288 -11.08 -6.93 9.62
CA ILE A 288 -10.61 -5.97 8.63
C ILE A 288 -11.24 -6.25 7.26
N LEU A 289 -11.30 -7.52 6.84
CA LEU A 289 -11.90 -7.89 5.54
C LEU A 289 -13.40 -7.54 5.48
N ILE A 290 -14.14 -7.80 6.56
CA ILE A 290 -15.56 -7.47 6.65
C ILE A 290 -15.76 -5.96 6.70
N ASN A 291 -15.16 -5.27 7.68
CA ASN A 291 -15.49 -3.87 7.96
C ASN A 291 -14.90 -2.90 6.93
N LYS A 292 -13.69 -3.19 6.41
CA LYS A 292 -12.99 -2.27 5.51
C LYS A 292 -13.26 -2.53 4.04
N PHE A 293 -13.37 -3.80 3.65
CA PHE A 293 -13.52 -4.20 2.24
C PHE A 293 -14.92 -4.70 1.90
N ASN A 294 -15.81 -4.82 2.88
CA ASN A 294 -17.16 -5.36 2.71
C ASN A 294 -17.11 -6.75 2.06
N LEU A 295 -16.26 -7.62 2.59
CA LEU A 295 -16.10 -9.01 2.16
C LEU A 295 -16.67 -9.93 3.24
N ASP A 296 -17.67 -10.73 2.88
CA ASP A 296 -18.21 -11.80 3.72
C ASP A 296 -17.18 -12.92 3.87
N CYS A 297 -16.65 -13.05 5.09
CA CYS A 297 -15.56 -13.95 5.43
C CYS A 297 -15.93 -14.81 6.64
N THR A 298 -15.46 -16.06 6.65
CA THR A 298 -15.55 -16.96 7.81
C THR A 298 -14.19 -17.51 8.19
N ILE A 299 -14.04 -17.88 9.47
CA ILE A 299 -12.87 -18.63 9.94
C ILE A 299 -13.18 -20.13 9.80
N GLU A 300 -12.34 -20.85 9.08
CA GLU A 300 -12.49 -22.28 8.86
C GLU A 300 -11.31 -23.06 9.44
N LYS A 301 -11.59 -24.22 10.07
CA LYS A 301 -10.55 -25.15 10.49
C LYS A 301 -9.92 -25.80 9.25
N VAL A 302 -8.59 -25.89 9.25
CA VAL A 302 -7.88 -26.70 8.25
C VAL A 302 -7.59 -28.09 8.80
N ASN A 303 -7.22 -29.03 7.94
CA ASN A 303 -6.88 -30.41 8.31
C ASN A 303 -5.51 -30.52 9.02
N MET A 304 -5.31 -29.70 10.05
CA MET A 304 -4.14 -29.65 10.93
C MET A 304 -4.60 -29.19 12.31
N LYS A 305 -4.10 -29.84 13.36
CA LYS A 305 -4.50 -29.54 14.75
C LYS A 305 -4.27 -28.06 15.08
N ASN A 306 -5.32 -27.40 15.55
CA ASN A 306 -5.32 -25.99 15.99
C ASN A 306 -4.87 -24.99 14.91
N LYS A 307 -5.12 -25.27 13.64
CA LYS A 307 -4.86 -24.35 12.53
C LYS A 307 -6.16 -23.92 11.87
N TYR A 308 -6.17 -22.69 11.39
CA TYR A 308 -7.34 -22.05 10.80
C TYR A 308 -6.95 -21.32 9.51
N SER A 309 -7.96 -21.07 8.68
CA SER A 309 -7.88 -20.30 7.44
C SER A 309 -9.01 -19.30 7.39
N ILE A 310 -8.85 -18.28 6.56
CA ILE A 310 -9.90 -17.31 6.25
C ILE A 310 -10.56 -17.77 4.96
N TYR A 311 -11.88 -17.87 4.93
CA TYR A 311 -12.63 -18.18 3.73
C TYR A 311 -13.49 -16.99 3.32
N ILE A 312 -13.18 -16.41 2.16
CA ILE A 312 -13.97 -15.38 1.51
C ILE A 312 -15.05 -16.07 0.69
N LYS A 313 -16.31 -15.81 1.03
CA LYS A 313 -17.45 -16.53 0.47
C LYS A 313 -17.78 -16.14 -0.98
N PRO A 314 -18.50 -17.01 -1.72
CA PRO A 314 -18.85 -16.78 -3.12
C PRO A 314 -19.56 -15.45 -3.41
N ASN A 315 -20.48 -15.05 -2.53
CA ASN A 315 -21.20 -13.77 -2.63
C ASN A 315 -20.28 -12.54 -2.66
N SER A 316 -19.06 -12.65 -2.15
CA SER A 316 -18.08 -11.55 -2.08
C SER A 316 -17.05 -11.59 -3.19
N ILE A 317 -17.02 -12.63 -4.03
CA ILE A 317 -15.98 -12.80 -5.06
C ILE A 317 -16.04 -11.71 -6.13
N SER A 318 -17.24 -11.26 -6.52
CA SER A 318 -17.37 -10.15 -7.46
C SER A 318 -16.74 -8.86 -6.91
N ASN A 319 -17.07 -8.51 -5.65
CA ASN A 319 -16.49 -7.35 -4.96
C ASN A 319 -14.97 -7.50 -4.77
N LEU A 320 -14.52 -8.69 -4.34
CA LEU A 320 -13.10 -8.99 -4.19
C LEU A 320 -12.34 -8.76 -5.50
N ARG A 321 -12.82 -9.33 -6.61
CA ARG A 321 -12.23 -9.19 -7.94
C ARG A 321 -12.19 -7.72 -8.36
N PHE A 322 -13.28 -6.99 -8.19
CA PHE A 322 -13.32 -5.55 -8.48
C PHE A 322 -12.23 -4.77 -7.71
N LEU A 323 -12.05 -5.08 -6.42
CA LEU A 323 -11.06 -4.41 -5.56
C LEU A 323 -9.61 -4.71 -5.95
N ILE A 324 -9.28 -5.96 -6.27
CA ILE A 324 -7.87 -6.39 -6.35
C ILE A 324 -7.36 -6.71 -7.75
N LEU A 325 -8.23 -6.93 -8.75
CA LEU A 325 -7.78 -7.23 -10.11
C LEU A 325 -6.85 -6.16 -10.71
N PRO A 326 -7.04 -4.86 -10.45
CA PRO A 326 -6.09 -3.84 -10.91
C PRO A 326 -4.68 -3.97 -10.34
N HIS A 327 -4.51 -4.76 -9.26
CA HIS A 327 -3.28 -4.85 -8.49
C HIS A 327 -2.64 -6.24 -8.51
N ILE A 328 -3.39 -7.28 -8.89
CA ILE A 328 -2.90 -8.67 -8.89
C ILE A 328 -2.18 -8.97 -10.21
N HIS A 329 -1.01 -9.61 -10.13
CA HIS A 329 -0.26 -10.00 -11.32
C HIS A 329 -1.01 -11.09 -12.09
N LYS A 330 -0.98 -11.06 -13.43
CA LYS A 330 -1.72 -12.01 -14.29
C LYS A 330 -1.41 -13.48 -13.98
N SER A 331 -0.15 -13.79 -13.65
CA SER A 331 0.26 -15.15 -13.27
C SER A 331 -0.37 -15.66 -11.97
N MET A 332 -1.08 -14.80 -11.22
CA MET A 332 -1.80 -15.15 -9.98
C MET A 332 -3.33 -15.16 -10.17
N TYR A 333 -3.85 -14.97 -11.38
CA TYR A 333 -5.30 -14.94 -11.64
C TYR A 333 -6.01 -16.25 -11.26
N TYR A 334 -5.31 -17.38 -11.33
CA TYR A 334 -5.84 -18.69 -10.92
C TYR A 334 -6.22 -18.72 -9.43
N LYS A 335 -5.61 -17.88 -8.58
CA LYS A 335 -5.96 -17.70 -7.17
C LYS A 335 -7.39 -17.16 -6.98
N LEU A 336 -7.95 -16.57 -8.03
CA LEU A 336 -9.29 -15.99 -8.08
C LEU A 336 -10.25 -16.76 -8.99
N GLY A 337 -9.87 -17.92 -9.52
CA GLY A 337 -10.71 -18.71 -10.44
C GLY A 337 -10.99 -18.01 -11.77
N LEU A 338 -9.96 -17.34 -12.34
CA LEU A 338 -10.04 -16.60 -13.61
C LEU A 338 -9.16 -17.21 -14.71
N VAL A 339 -8.69 -18.44 -14.51
CA VAL A 339 -7.82 -19.19 -15.42
C VAL A 339 -8.46 -20.54 -15.69
#